data_AF-A0A1Q5UAW7-F1
#
_entry.id   AF-A0A1Q5UAW7-F1
#
_cell.length_a   1.000
_cell.length_b   1.000
_cell.length_c   1.000
_cell.angle_alpha   90.00
_cell.angle_beta   90.00
_cell.angle_gamma   90.00
#
_symmetry.space_group_name_H-M   'P 1'
#
loop_
_entity.id
_entity.type
_entity.pdbx_description
1 polymer ?
#
loop_
_entity_poly.entity_id
_entity_poly.type
_entity_poly.pdbx_seq_one_letter_code
_entity_poly.pdbx_strand_id
1 'polypeptide(L)'
;PREELNLLRAAQLKAMSRESLRQFLSLPNNFPGKCPFTGIVKVNALPCGSGSYVGGVYPTVSRINHSCILNAHNSWNSSKEQETIHAIRPI
;
A
#
# COMPACT_ATOMS: atom_id res chain seq x y z
N PRO A 1 -4.32 20.65 -1.72
CA PRO A 1 -2.91 20.85 -2.14
C PRO A 1 -1.96 19.74 -1.67
N ARG A 2 -0.75 19.60 -2.25
CA ARG A 2 0.20 18.51 -1.93
C ARG A 2 0.57 18.44 -0.43
N GLU A 3 0.65 19.60 0.21
CA GLU A 3 0.90 19.79 1.65
C GLU A 3 -0.21 19.18 2.53
N GLU A 4 -1.48 19.48 2.24
CA GLU A 4 -2.63 18.94 2.99
C GLU A 4 -2.66 17.41 2.95
N LEU A 5 -2.34 16.81 1.81
CA LEU A 5 -2.28 15.37 1.67
C LEU A 5 -1.17 14.74 2.52
N ASN A 6 -0.05 15.45 2.70
CA ASN A 6 1.02 15.00 3.58
C ASN A 6 0.62 15.09 5.05
N LEU A 7 -0.11 16.14 5.44
CA LEU A 7 -0.65 16.30 6.80
C LEU A 7 -1.68 15.20 7.12
N LEU A 8 -2.59 14.89 6.19
CA LEU A 8 -3.55 13.81 6.34
C LEU A 8 -2.86 12.45 6.54
N ARG A 9 -1.83 12.15 5.75
CA ARG A 9 -1.03 10.93 5.92
C ARG A 9 -0.34 10.88 7.28
N ALA A 10 0.26 11.99 7.72
CA ALA A 10 0.92 12.05 9.01
C ALA A 10 -0.08 11.82 10.17
N ALA A 11 -1.29 12.37 10.07
CA ALA A 11 -2.36 12.14 11.03
C ALA A 11 -2.80 10.67 11.06
N GLN A 12 -2.99 10.04 9.90
CA GLN A 12 -3.32 8.61 9.79
C GLN A 12 -2.24 7.73 10.43
N LEU A 13 -0.96 7.99 10.11
CA LEU A 13 0.16 7.24 10.69
C LEU A 13 0.28 7.42 12.21
N LYS A 14 -0.03 8.61 12.72
CA LYS A 14 -0.04 8.88 14.17
C LYS A 14 -1.18 8.14 14.89
N ALA A 15 -2.29 7.87 14.21
CA ALA A 15 -3.42 7.14 14.76
C ALA A 15 -3.26 5.61 14.74
N MET A 16 -2.23 5.08 14.04
CA MET A 16 -1.98 3.64 13.97
C MET A 16 -1.40 3.09 15.28
N SER A 17 -1.63 1.79 15.51
CA SER A 17 -0.89 1.06 16.54
C SER A 17 0.62 1.05 16.24
N ARG A 18 1.44 0.83 17.28
CA ARG A 18 2.91 0.75 17.10
C ARG A 18 3.30 -0.37 16.16
N GLU A 19 2.59 -1.49 16.21
CA GLU A 19 2.83 -2.67 15.37
C GLU A 19 2.56 -2.34 13.90
N SER A 20 1.41 -1.74 13.60
CA SER A 20 1.03 -1.38 12.23
C SER A 20 1.94 -0.28 11.67
N LEU A 21 2.31 0.71 12.50
CA LEU A 21 3.27 1.74 12.11
C LEU A 21 4.65 1.13 11.79
N ARG A 22 5.13 0.18 12.61
CA ARG A 22 6.40 -0.52 12.35
C ARG A 22 6.35 -1.32 11.06
N GLN A 23 5.25 -2.01 10.77
CA GLN A 23 5.06 -2.71 9.51
C GLN A 23 5.10 -1.75 8.32
N PHE A 24 4.39 -0.63 8.40
CA PHE A 24 4.41 0.41 7.37
C PHE A 24 5.82 0.96 7.13
N LEU A 25 6.55 1.32 8.19
CA LEU A 25 7.90 1.86 8.09
C LEU A 25 8.95 0.85 7.60
N SER A 26 8.63 -0.45 7.65
CA SER A 26 9.51 -1.51 7.11
C SER A 26 9.40 -1.71 5.59
N LEU A 27 8.46 -1.01 4.93
CA LEU A 27 8.26 -1.12 3.49
C LEU A 27 9.31 -0.31 2.71
N PRO A 28 9.61 -0.69 1.46
CA PRO A 28 10.55 0.04 0.61
C PRO A 28 10.15 1.50 0.41
N ASN A 29 11.14 2.39 0.47
CA ASN A 29 10.99 3.82 0.21
C ASN A 29 11.96 4.26 -0.89
N ASN A 30 11.55 4.11 -2.16
CA ASN A 30 12.39 4.44 -3.29
C ASN A 30 12.40 5.95 -3.63
N PHE A 31 11.70 6.78 -2.86
CA PHE A 31 11.67 8.23 -3.03
C PHE A 31 11.95 8.94 -1.70
N PRO A 32 13.15 8.81 -1.12
CA PRO A 32 13.53 9.57 0.06
C PRO A 32 13.60 11.06 -0.34
N GLY A 33 12.73 11.86 0.24
CA GLY A 33 12.63 13.29 -0.03
C GLY A 33 12.09 14.04 1.18
N LYS A 34 11.66 15.29 0.99
CA LYS A 34 11.18 16.16 2.08
C LYS A 34 10.02 15.58 2.90
N CYS A 35 9.25 14.65 2.33
CA CYS A 35 8.11 14.01 2.99
C CYS A 35 8.41 12.51 3.15
N PRO A 36 8.94 12.07 4.31
CA PRO A 36 9.54 10.74 4.48
C PRO A 36 8.57 9.59 4.18
N PHE A 37 7.29 9.75 4.49
CA PHE A 37 6.28 8.70 4.30
C PHE A 37 5.65 8.69 2.91
N THR A 38 5.79 9.77 2.14
CA THR A 38 5.14 9.88 0.82
C THR A 38 5.73 8.89 -0.17
N GLY A 39 7.05 8.66 -0.11
CA GLY A 39 7.70 7.69 -0.98
C GLY A 39 7.23 6.26 -0.71
N ILE A 40 7.02 5.89 0.57
CA ILE A 40 6.44 4.59 0.96
C ILE A 40 5.04 4.43 0.36
N VAL A 41 4.15 5.40 0.59
CA VAL A 41 2.77 5.32 0.06
C VAL A 41 2.78 5.25 -1.47
N LYS A 42 3.61 6.05 -2.13
CA LYS A 42 3.65 6.14 -3.60
C LYS A 42 4.02 4.81 -4.28
N VAL A 43 4.89 4.00 -3.68
CA VAL A 43 5.39 2.76 -4.30
C VAL A 43 4.72 1.49 -3.79
N ASN A 44 4.01 1.56 -2.67
CA ASN A 44 3.39 0.39 -2.04
C ASN A 44 1.86 0.42 -2.04
N ALA A 45 1.24 1.57 -2.32
CA ALA A 45 -0.22 1.68 -2.29
C ALA A 45 -0.84 0.99 -3.51
N LEU A 46 -1.92 0.25 -3.26
CA LEU A 46 -2.79 -0.33 -4.27
C LEU A 46 -4.18 0.33 -4.20
N PRO A 47 -4.85 0.54 -5.33
CA PRO A 47 -6.21 1.08 -5.32
C PRO A 47 -7.17 0.06 -4.71
N CYS A 48 -8.14 0.53 -3.94
CA CYS A 48 -9.23 -0.28 -3.39
C CYS A 48 -10.25 -0.61 -4.49
N GLY A 49 -9.81 -1.34 -5.52
CA GLY A 49 -10.58 -1.70 -6.70
C GLY A 49 -10.18 -0.95 -7.97
N SER A 50 -10.58 -1.49 -9.12
CA SER A 50 -10.27 -0.90 -10.43
C SER A 50 -10.85 0.52 -10.54
N GLY A 51 -10.01 1.49 -10.90
CA GLY A 51 -10.40 2.89 -11.05
C GLY A 51 -10.71 3.63 -9.74
N SER A 52 -10.47 3.03 -8.57
CA SER A 52 -10.75 3.66 -7.29
C SER A 52 -9.83 4.86 -7.02
N TYR A 53 -10.41 5.97 -6.55
CA TYR A 53 -9.68 7.13 -6.03
C TYR A 53 -9.13 6.90 -4.62
N VAL A 54 -9.58 5.83 -3.96
CA VAL A 54 -9.13 5.43 -2.63
C VAL A 54 -8.13 4.29 -2.80
N GLY A 55 -7.02 4.36 -2.08
CA GLY A 55 -6.01 3.31 -2.05
C GLY A 55 -5.52 3.05 -0.64
N GLY A 56 -5.01 1.84 -0.44
CA GLY A 56 -4.46 1.38 0.83
C GLY A 56 -3.00 0.94 0.67
N VAL A 57 -2.25 0.97 1.77
CA VAL A 57 -0.95 0.29 1.86
C VAL A 57 -1.18 -0.98 2.67
N TYR A 58 -0.83 -2.13 2.08
CA TYR A 58 -1.12 -3.45 2.62
C TYR A 58 0.20 -4.17 2.93
N PRO A 59 0.71 -4.12 4.18
CA PRO A 59 2.10 -4.52 4.46
C PRO A 59 2.50 -5.93 4.01
N THR A 60 1.56 -6.86 3.96
CA THR A 60 1.78 -8.23 3.45
C THR A 60 1.82 -8.25 1.92
N VAL A 61 0.84 -7.62 1.26
CA VAL A 61 0.74 -7.61 -0.21
C VAL A 61 1.85 -6.79 -0.85
N SER A 62 2.22 -5.65 -0.25
CA SER A 62 3.27 -4.75 -0.75
C SER A 62 4.69 -5.37 -0.79
N ARG A 63 4.87 -6.59 -0.27
CA ARG A 63 6.13 -7.36 -0.38
C ARG A 63 6.20 -8.24 -1.63
N ILE A 64 5.10 -8.39 -2.35
CA ILE A 64 5.06 -9.16 -3.60
C ILE A 64 5.63 -8.27 -4.70
N ASN A 65 6.69 -8.75 -5.36
CA ASN A 65 7.33 -8.02 -6.44
C ASN A 65 6.53 -8.06 -7.74
N HIS A 66 6.75 -7.05 -8.58
CA HIS A 66 6.26 -7.04 -9.95
C HIS A 66 7.00 -8.07 -10.82
N SER A 67 6.26 -8.72 -11.72
CA SER A 67 6.78 -9.51 -12.84
C SER A 67 5.79 -9.40 -14.01
N CYS A 68 6.29 -9.21 -15.23
CA CYS A 68 5.45 -9.26 -16.44
C CYS A 68 4.80 -10.64 -16.63
N ILE A 69 5.43 -11.68 -16.08
CA ILE A 69 4.91 -13.05 -16.06
C ILE A 69 4.67 -13.41 -14.59
N LEU A 70 3.57 -12.90 -14.03
CA LEU A 70 3.18 -13.08 -12.63
C LEU A 70 2.59 -14.47 -12.36
N ASN A 71 2.75 -14.98 -11.14
CA ASN A 71 2.12 -16.22 -10.66
C ASN A 71 0.90 -15.97 -9.75
N ALA A 72 0.71 -14.74 -9.29
CA ALA A 72 -0.44 -14.34 -8.49
C ALA A 72 -0.92 -12.93 -8.88
N HIS A 73 -2.23 -12.72 -8.79
CA HIS A 73 -2.89 -11.47 -9.12
C HIS A 73 -3.66 -10.93 -7.91
N ASN A 74 -3.62 -9.62 -7.71
CA ASN A 74 -4.33 -8.95 -6.61
C ASN A 74 -5.77 -8.60 -7.00
N SER A 75 -6.71 -8.64 -6.06
CA SER A 75 -8.10 -8.27 -6.30
C SER A 75 -8.67 -7.60 -5.06
N TRP A 76 -9.42 -6.51 -5.26
CA TRP A 76 -10.11 -5.86 -4.16
C TRP A 76 -11.43 -6.58 -3.87
N ASN A 77 -11.59 -7.04 -2.63
CA ASN A 77 -12.85 -7.58 -2.14
C ASN A 77 -13.63 -6.50 -1.39
N SER A 78 -14.57 -5.86 -2.08
CA SER A 78 -15.40 -4.79 -1.50
C SER A 78 -16.27 -5.24 -0.33
N SER A 79 -16.66 -6.51 -0.24
CA SER A 79 -17.50 -6.98 0.87
C SER A 79 -16.73 -7.12 2.19
N LYS A 80 -15.42 -7.36 2.10
CA LYS A 80 -14.53 -7.51 3.26
C LYS A 80 -13.62 -6.31 3.46
N GLU A 81 -13.64 -5.35 2.54
CA GLU A 81 -12.74 -4.20 2.50
C GLU A 81 -11.27 -4.62 2.56
N GLN A 82 -10.90 -5.63 1.77
CA GLN A 82 -9.58 -6.24 1.80
C GLN A 82 -9.00 -6.42 0.41
N GLU A 83 -7.69 -6.22 0.30
CA GLU A 83 -6.92 -6.67 -0.86
C GLU A 83 -6.62 -8.16 -0.72
N THR A 84 -6.99 -8.95 -1.73
CA THR A 84 -6.75 -10.39 -1.78
C THR A 84 -5.74 -10.73 -2.85
N ILE A 85 -5.03 -11.85 -2.69
CA ILE A 85 -4.04 -12.35 -3.65
C ILE A 85 -4.46 -13.75 -4.06
N HIS A 86 -4.54 -13.97 -5.37
CA HIS A 86 -4.98 -15.22 -5.96
C HIS A 86 -3.87 -15.78 -6.85
N ALA A 87 -3.51 -17.05 -6.65
CA ALA A 87 -2.65 -17.76 -7.59
C ALA A 87 -3.38 -17.87 -8.95
N ILE A 88 -2.69 -17.55 -10.05
CA ILE A 88 -3.22 -17.66 -11.41
C ILE A 88 -2.60 -18.82 -12.20
N ARG A 89 -1.71 -19.57 -11.57
CA ARG A 89 -1.08 -20.80 -12.04
C ARG A 89 -0.53 -21.60 -10.84
N PRO A 90 -0.20 -22.89 -11.01
CA PRO A 90 0.48 -23.67 -9.97
C PRO A 90 1.78 -23.01 -9.49
N ILE A 91 2.08 -23.14 -8.20
CA ILE A 91 3.26 -22.58 -7.52
C ILE A 91 4.11 -23.72 -6.96
#